data_AF-A0A926D780-F1
#
_entry.id   AF-A0A926D780-F1
#
_cell.length_a   1.000
_cell.length_b   1.000
_cell.length_c   1.000
_cell.angle_alpha   90.00
_cell.angle_beta   90.00
_cell.angle_gamma   90.00
#
_symmetry.space_group_name_H-M   'P 1'
#
loop_
_entity.id
_entity.type
_entity.pdbx_description
1 polymer ?
#
loop_
_entity_poly.entity_id
_entity_poly.type
_entity_poly.pdbx_seq_one_letter_code
_entity_poly.pdbx_strand_id
1 'polypeptide(L)'
;MSDNYFDLPSRIEDAFAEIDSDIVMDLLNTDEDYAALSDRMDKLKTQYPVIDKMNEGSGEIRMTSEEHRAYVDYLSLVRQMEDMERQHIYFRGHADAVAYLKKIKAI
;
A
#
# COMPACT_ATOMS: atom_id res chain seq x y z
N MET A 1 25.98 15.61 -22.49
CA MET A 1 24.69 15.32 -21.84
C MET A 1 25.04 14.96 -20.40
N SER A 2 24.49 15.65 -19.40
CA SER A 2 24.86 15.35 -18.02
C SER A 2 24.32 13.98 -17.61
N ASP A 3 25.13 13.22 -16.88
CA ASP A 3 24.82 11.87 -16.40
C ASP A 3 23.56 11.79 -15.51
N ASN A 4 23.00 12.93 -15.08
CA ASN A 4 21.74 13.05 -14.33
C ASN A 4 20.50 12.44 -15.03
N TYR A 5 20.55 12.20 -16.34
CA TYR A 5 19.42 11.61 -17.06
C TYR A 5 19.36 10.08 -16.95
N PHE A 6 20.50 9.41 -16.71
CA PHE A 6 20.57 7.95 -16.56
C PHE A 6 20.20 7.46 -15.15
N ASP A 7 19.91 8.38 -14.23
CA ASP A 7 19.63 8.11 -12.82
C ASP A 7 18.13 8.01 -12.49
N LEU A 8 17.25 8.05 -13.50
CA LEU A 8 15.80 7.99 -13.25
C LEU A 8 15.37 6.72 -12.48
N PRO A 9 15.85 5.51 -12.82
CA PRO A 9 15.49 4.31 -12.05
C PRO A 9 15.91 4.41 -10.57
N SER A 10 17.14 4.82 -10.30
CA SER A 10 17.65 4.95 -8.92
C SER A 10 16.91 6.04 -8.13
N ARG A 11 16.55 7.15 -8.77
CA ARG A 11 15.71 8.18 -8.13
C ARG A 11 14.29 7.70 -7.82
N ILE A 12 13.73 6.82 -8.64
CA ILE A 12 12.43 6.19 -8.37
C ILE A 12 12.56 5.19 -7.22
N GLU A 13 13.62 4.38 -7.20
CA GLU A 13 13.91 3.47 -6.08
C GLU A 13 14.06 4.24 -4.77
N ASP A 14 14.81 5.35 -4.77
CA ASP A 14 15.01 6.21 -3.60
C ASP A 14 13.71 6.88 -3.14
N ALA A 15 12.83 7.26 -4.07
CA ALA A 15 11.55 7.92 -3.78
C ALA A 15 10.39 6.94 -3.54
N PHE A 16 10.59 5.63 -3.73
CA PHE A 16 9.49 4.66 -3.77
C PHE A 16 8.68 4.66 -2.46
N ALA A 17 9.35 4.71 -1.30
CA ALA A 17 8.67 4.74 -0.01
C ALA A 17 7.80 6.00 0.18
N GLU A 18 8.22 7.15 -0.36
CA GLU A 18 7.43 8.39 -0.34
C GLU A 18 6.23 8.27 -1.28
N ILE A 19 6.43 7.76 -2.50
CA ILE A 19 5.35 7.52 -3.47
C ILE A 19 4.30 6.57 -2.91
N ASP A 20 4.74 5.48 -2.26
CA ASP A 20 3.87 4.48 -1.64
C ASP A 20 3.07 5.09 -0.49
N SER A 21 3.73 5.83 0.40
CA SER A 21 3.06 6.54 1.51
C SER A 21 2.05 7.57 1.02
N ASP A 22 2.40 8.35 -0.02
CA ASP A 22 1.48 9.33 -0.63
C ASP A 22 0.21 8.65 -1.13
N ILE A 23 0.35 7.50 -1.80
CA ILE A 23 -0.78 6.75 -2.36
C ILE A 23 -1.71 6.26 -1.25
N VAL A 24 -1.15 5.72 -0.17
CA VAL A 24 -1.94 5.30 0.99
C VAL A 24 -2.70 6.49 1.57
N MET A 25 -2.05 7.65 1.72
CA MET A 25 -2.69 8.86 2.23
C MET A 25 -3.78 9.39 1.30
N ASP A 26 -3.54 9.41 0.00
CA ASP A 26 -4.52 9.84 -1.00
C ASP A 26 -5.74 8.92 -0.99
N LEU A 27 -5.54 7.60 -0.98
CA LEU A 27 -6.62 6.62 -0.89
C LEU A 27 -7.42 6.79 0.41
N LEU A 28 -6.77 6.93 1.57
CA LEU A 28 -7.46 7.18 2.85
C LEU A 28 -8.34 8.43 2.81
N ASN A 29 -7.89 9.49 2.12
CA ASN A 29 -8.59 10.77 2.10
C ASN A 29 -9.68 10.86 1.02
N THR A 30 -9.62 10.03 -0.02
CA THR A 30 -10.44 10.19 -1.23
C THR A 30 -11.29 8.99 -1.59
N ASP A 31 -10.98 7.79 -1.07
CA ASP A 31 -11.69 6.55 -1.37
C ASP A 31 -12.39 6.02 -0.09
N GLU A 32 -13.71 6.13 -0.08
CA GLU A 32 -14.54 5.72 1.07
C GLU A 32 -14.46 4.21 1.34
N ASP A 33 -14.30 3.38 0.30
CA ASP A 33 -14.19 1.93 0.43
C ASP A 33 -12.84 1.56 1.06
N TYR A 34 -11.77 2.22 0.63
CA TYR A 34 -10.44 2.04 1.22
C TYR A 34 -10.41 2.47 2.69
N ALA A 35 -10.99 3.63 3.02
CA ALA A 35 -11.11 4.09 4.40
C ALA A 35 -11.92 3.10 5.26
N ALA A 36 -13.02 2.56 4.73
CA ALA A 36 -13.81 1.55 5.42
C ALA A 36 -13.07 0.22 5.64
N LEU A 37 -12.22 -0.19 4.69
CA LEU A 37 -11.34 -1.36 4.84
C LEU A 37 -10.31 -1.13 5.96
N SER A 38 -9.67 0.05 5.99
CA SER A 38 -8.74 0.44 7.05
C SER A 38 -9.40 0.40 8.43
N ASP A 39 -10.58 1.00 8.57
CA ASP A 39 -11.37 0.99 9.81
C ASP A 39 -11.70 -0.43 10.29
N ARG A 40 -12.06 -1.32 9.36
CA ARG A 40 -12.34 -2.73 9.69
C ARG A 40 -11.08 -3.45 10.15
N MET A 41 -9.95 -3.16 9.53
CA MET A 41 -8.66 -3.73 9.88
C MET A 41 -8.25 -3.32 11.31
N ASP A 42 -8.39 -2.04 11.66
CA ASP A 42 -8.07 -1.51 12.99
C ASP A 42 -8.98 -2.08 14.08
N LYS A 43 -10.28 -2.20 13.80
CA LYS A 43 -11.24 -2.85 14.72
C LYS A 43 -10.85 -4.30 14.98
N LEU A 44 -10.41 -5.02 13.95
CA LEU A 44 -10.04 -6.43 14.06
C LEU A 44 -8.75 -6.61 14.87
N LYS A 45 -7.73 -5.78 14.64
CA LYS A 45 -6.50 -5.74 15.45
C LYS A 45 -6.80 -5.43 16.91
N THR A 46 -7.67 -4.45 17.16
CA THR A 46 -8.11 -4.08 18.52
C THR A 46 -8.81 -5.22 19.23
N GLN A 47 -9.69 -5.94 18.53
CA GLN A 47 -10.44 -7.07 19.08
C GLN A 47 -9.56 -8.31 19.29
N TYR A 48 -8.59 -8.54 18.40
CA TYR A 48 -7.71 -9.72 18.41
C TYR A 48 -6.24 -9.28 18.36
N PRO A 49 -5.63 -8.89 19.51
CA PRO A 49 -4.23 -8.46 19.57
C PRO A 49 -3.20 -9.50 19.11
N VAL A 50 -3.62 -10.75 18.93
CA VAL A 50 -2.81 -11.81 18.32
C VAL A 50 -2.42 -11.50 16.88
N ILE A 51 -3.19 -10.67 16.17
CA ILE A 51 -2.88 -10.24 14.80
C ILE A 51 -1.57 -9.47 14.77
N ASP A 52 -1.41 -8.46 15.64
CA ASP A 52 -0.15 -7.68 15.70
C ASP A 52 1.02 -8.56 16.16
N LYS A 53 0.78 -9.47 17.11
CA LYS A 53 1.79 -10.47 17.50
C LYS A 53 2.22 -11.35 16.32
N MET A 54 1.30 -11.73 15.43
CA MET A 54 1.61 -12.53 14.24
C MET A 54 2.46 -11.74 13.23
N ASN A 55 2.17 -10.45 13.07
CA ASN A 55 2.82 -9.62 12.05
C ASN A 55 4.18 -9.08 12.50
N GLU A 56 4.34 -8.74 13.78
CA GLU A 56 5.53 -8.03 14.30
C GLU A 56 6.35 -8.88 15.28
N GLY A 57 5.74 -9.93 15.85
CA GLY A 57 6.36 -10.78 16.84
C GLY A 57 7.35 -11.78 16.26
N SER A 58 8.01 -12.54 17.15
CA SER A 58 8.88 -13.64 16.78
C SER A 58 8.63 -14.85 17.69
N GLY A 59 8.89 -16.05 17.18
CA GLY A 59 8.71 -17.31 17.91
C GLY A 59 7.35 -17.98 17.69
N GLU A 60 7.03 -18.96 18.53
CA GLU A 60 5.78 -19.72 18.45
C GLU A 60 4.59 -18.89 18.93
N ILE A 61 3.53 -18.84 18.12
CA ILE A 61 2.25 -18.21 18.48
C ILE A 61 1.17 -19.28 18.47
N ARG A 62 0.43 -19.37 19.57
CA ARG A 62 -0.75 -20.26 19.67
C ARG A 62 -2.01 -19.43 19.54
N MET A 63 -2.93 -19.89 18.71
CA MET A 63 -4.20 -19.25 18.44
C MET A 63 -5.34 -20.21 18.77
N THR A 64 -6.41 -19.67 19.32
CA THR A 64 -7.73 -20.32 19.32
C THR A 64 -8.30 -20.36 17.90
N SER A 65 -9.32 -21.20 17.68
CA SER A 65 -10.00 -21.25 16.38
C SER A 65 -10.62 -19.90 15.97
N GLU A 66 -11.07 -19.11 16.95
CA GLU A 66 -11.64 -17.78 16.71
C GLU A 66 -10.57 -16.77 16.28
N GLU A 67 -9.44 -16.75 16.99
CA GLU A 67 -8.27 -15.93 16.65
C GLU A 67 -7.71 -16.28 15.28
N HIS A 68 -7.62 -17.57 14.94
CA HIS A 68 -7.20 -18.00 13.62
C HIS A 68 -8.16 -17.51 12.53
N ARG A 69 -9.48 -17.59 12.75
CA ARG A 69 -10.47 -17.07 11.80
C ARG A 69 -10.32 -15.55 11.63
N ALA A 70 -10.16 -14.82 12.73
CA ALA A 70 -9.92 -13.38 12.68
C ALA A 70 -8.63 -13.05 11.91
N TYR A 71 -7.55 -13.83 12.07
CA TYR A 71 -6.32 -13.64 11.32
C TYR A 71 -6.50 -13.89 9.81
N VAL A 72 -7.28 -14.89 9.43
CA VAL A 72 -7.62 -15.13 8.01
C VAL A 72 -8.44 -13.98 7.42
N ASP A 73 -9.41 -13.46 8.17
CA ASP A 73 -10.21 -12.30 7.76
C ASP A 73 -9.32 -11.05 7.61
N TYR A 74 -8.39 -10.83 8.54
CA TYR A 74 -7.38 -9.78 8.47
C TYR A 74 -6.54 -9.87 7.18
N LEU A 75 -6.00 -11.05 6.87
CA LEU A 75 -5.23 -11.26 5.64
C LEU A 75 -6.04 -11.02 4.37
N SER A 76 -7.36 -11.27 4.41
CA SER A 76 -8.26 -10.95 3.30
C SER A 76 -8.41 -9.45 3.10
N LEU A 77 -8.46 -8.66 4.19
CA LEU A 77 -8.51 -7.20 4.13
C LEU A 77 -7.19 -6.62 3.62
N VAL A 78 -6.04 -7.11 4.10
CA VAL A 78 -4.71 -6.69 3.63
C VAL A 78 -4.61 -6.86 2.11
N ARG A 79 -5.00 -8.03 1.57
CA ARG A 79 -4.97 -8.27 0.12
C ARG A 79 -5.85 -7.29 -0.66
N GLN A 80 -7.04 -6.96 -0.16
CA GLN A 80 -7.92 -5.99 -0.81
C GLN A 80 -7.30 -4.59 -0.83
N MET A 81 -6.70 -4.15 0.27
CA MET A 81 -6.02 -2.85 0.34
C MET A 81 -4.81 -2.81 -0.60
N GLU A 82 -3.96 -3.84 -0.58
CA GLU A 82 -2.81 -3.95 -1.50
C GLU A 82 -3.22 -3.92 -2.97
N ASP A 83 -4.35 -4.55 -3.33
CA ASP A 83 -4.85 -4.53 -4.71
C ASP A 83 -5.26 -3.11 -5.13
N MET A 84 -5.89 -2.35 -4.24
CA MET A 84 -6.26 -0.95 -4.48
C MET A 84 -5.03 -0.04 -4.59
N GLU A 85 -4.07 -0.18 -3.67
CA GLU A 85 -2.80 0.55 -3.67
C GLU A 85 -2.01 0.29 -4.96
N ARG A 86 -1.85 -0.98 -5.36
CA ARG A 86 -1.15 -1.36 -6.60
C ARG A 86 -1.84 -0.81 -7.85
N GLN A 87 -3.17 -0.82 -7.87
CA GLN A 87 -3.93 -0.21 -8.97
C GLN A 87 -3.66 1.31 -9.04
N HIS A 88 -3.58 1.97 -7.88
CA HIS A 88 -3.28 3.41 -7.82
C HIS A 88 -1.84 3.72 -8.29
N ILE A 89 -0.84 2.92 -7.89
CA ILE A 89 0.54 3.01 -8.37
C ILE A 89 0.57 2.92 -9.90
N TYR A 90 -0.15 1.94 -10.48
CA TYR A 90 -0.22 1.76 -11.93
C TYR A 90 -0.75 3.02 -12.63
N PHE A 91 -1.85 3.60 -12.14
CA PHE A 91 -2.43 4.80 -12.73
C PHE A 91 -1.55 6.05 -12.55
N ARG A 92 -0.92 6.23 -11.38
CA ARG A 92 0.00 7.34 -11.14
C ARG A 92 1.17 7.30 -12.12
N GLY A 93 1.78 6.13 -12.32
CA GLY A 93 2.84 5.96 -13.31
C GLY A 93 2.42 6.32 -14.75
N HIS A 94 1.18 6.00 -15.15
CA HIS A 94 0.65 6.40 -16.45
C HIS A 94 0.45 7.91 -16.56
N ALA A 95 -0.09 8.54 -15.52
CA ALA A 95 -0.28 9.98 -15.47
C ALA A 95 1.07 10.72 -15.57
N ASP A 96 2.09 10.26 -14.83
CA ASP A 96 3.43 10.82 -14.85
C ASP A 96 4.10 10.68 -16.22
N ALA A 97 3.97 9.50 -16.85
CA ALA A 97 4.46 9.27 -18.20
C ALA A 97 3.81 10.20 -19.23
N VAL A 98 2.48 10.37 -19.19
CA VAL A 98 1.74 11.28 -20.07
C VAL A 98 2.15 12.74 -19.82
N ALA A 99 2.27 13.15 -18.56
CA ALA A 99 2.71 14.49 -18.20
C ALA A 99 4.13 14.78 -18.72
N TYR A 100 5.02 13.81 -18.61
CA TYR A 100 6.37 13.89 -19.14
C TYR A 100 6.39 14.03 -20.67
N LEU A 101 5.64 13.19 -21.40
CA LEU A 101 5.57 13.24 -22.86
C LEU A 101 5.05 14.60 -23.36
N LYS A 102 4.03 15.18 -22.70
CA LYS A 102 3.55 16.54 -22.97
C LYS A 102 4.64 17.59 -22.72
N LYS A 103 5.39 17.48 -21.62
CA LYS A 103 6.46 18.42 -21.25
C LYS A 103 7.57 18.48 -22.32
N ILE A 104 7.92 17.34 -22.91
CA ILE A 104 8.93 17.26 -23.97
C ILE A 104 8.34 17.48 -25.38
N LYS A 105 7.03 17.76 -25.49
CA LYS A 105 6.29 17.94 -26.75
C LYS A 105 6.38 16.72 -27.68
N ALA A 106 6.42 15.52 -27.11
CA ALA A 106 6.34 14.27 -27.85
C ALA A 106 4.88 13.87 -28.17
N ILE A 107 3.93 14.43 -27.42
CA ILE A 107 2.47 14.39 -27.65
C ILE A 107 1.86 15.76 -27.36
#